data_AF-A0A9X8D7X2-F1
#
_entry.id   AF-A0A9X8D7X2-F1
#
_cell.length_a   1.000
_cell.length_b   1.000
_cell.length_c   1.000
_cell.angle_alpha   90.00
_cell.angle_beta   90.00
_cell.angle_gamma   90.00
#
_symmetry.space_group_name_H-M   'P 1'
#
loop_
_entity.id
_entity.type
_entity.pdbx_description
1 polymer ?
#
loop_
_entity_poly.entity_id
_entity_poly.type
_entity_poly.pdbx_seq_one_letter_code
_entity_poly.pdbx_strand_id
1 'polypeptide(L)'
;MAAGTDVQPVDSAASTSSESQMLDFDLPAQPLAAALAQYAAVSGRSVMFIDEWVAGRTSAPVRGRHTSHAALRALLAGTGFTADDVDTQLSGAFILKRVAASPGVASAAGSKRGYDALVQARVWDALCADRRTAPGHYRSILQLQVAASGRISQASVVSSSGDPARDAAMLAALADLTMDRPPPADLALPLTLAILPHDVLPGPRCATVH
;
A
#
# COMPACT_ATOMS: atom_id res chain seq x y z
N MET A 1 -66.26 -18.10 -8.81
CA MET A 1 -65.09 -18.21 -7.90
C MET A 1 -64.11 -19.16 -8.58
N ALA A 2 -62.85 -18.86 -8.87
CA ALA A 2 -62.02 -17.69 -8.67
C ALA A 2 -60.95 -17.68 -9.79
N ALA A 3 -60.44 -16.48 -10.10
CA ALA A 3 -59.39 -16.22 -11.07
C ALA A 3 -58.05 -16.88 -10.66
N GLY A 4 -57.34 -17.46 -11.63
CA GLY A 4 -55.94 -17.86 -11.50
C GLY A 4 -55.07 -16.83 -12.21
N THR A 5 -54.50 -15.91 -11.42
CA THR A 5 -53.63 -14.82 -11.85
C THR A 5 -52.26 -15.34 -12.29
N ASP A 6 -51.80 -14.82 -13.41
CA ASP A 6 -50.44 -14.86 -13.94
C ASP A 6 -49.42 -14.44 -12.87
N VAL A 7 -48.42 -15.29 -12.60
CA VAL A 7 -47.22 -14.91 -11.83
C VAL A 7 -46.04 -14.94 -12.79
N GLN A 8 -45.58 -13.73 -13.07
CA GLN A 8 -44.43 -13.36 -13.88
C GLN A 8 -43.13 -13.99 -13.33
N PRO A 9 -42.16 -14.30 -14.20
CA PRO A 9 -40.81 -14.65 -13.78
C PRO A 9 -40.18 -13.46 -13.05
N VAL A 10 -39.65 -13.74 -11.87
CA VAL A 10 -38.85 -12.80 -11.08
C VAL A 10 -37.55 -12.49 -11.84
N ASP A 11 -37.45 -11.28 -12.37
CA ASP A 11 -36.22 -10.71 -12.91
C ASP A 11 -35.26 -10.40 -11.75
N SER A 12 -34.61 -11.43 -11.23
CA SER A 12 -33.52 -11.34 -10.26
C SER A 12 -32.20 -11.19 -11.01
N ALA A 13 -31.97 -10.03 -11.64
CA ALA A 13 -30.70 -9.71 -12.27
C ALA A 13 -30.45 -8.19 -12.34
N ALA A 14 -30.35 -7.52 -11.20
CA ALA A 14 -29.90 -6.13 -11.15
C ALA A 14 -28.96 -5.90 -9.96
N SER A 15 -27.76 -6.48 -9.97
CA SER A 15 -26.69 -6.08 -9.04
C SER A 15 -25.27 -6.18 -9.61
N THR A 16 -25.08 -6.35 -10.93
CA THR A 16 -23.75 -6.58 -11.53
C THR A 16 -23.32 -5.53 -12.57
N SER A 17 -23.99 -4.39 -12.68
CA SER A 17 -23.82 -3.51 -13.86
C SER A 17 -23.19 -2.14 -13.63
N SER A 18 -23.07 -1.61 -12.41
CA SER A 18 -22.55 -0.24 -12.21
C SER A 18 -21.05 -0.07 -12.48
N GLU A 19 -20.27 -1.15 -12.46
CA GLU A 19 -18.83 -1.09 -12.77
C GLU A 19 -18.54 -1.22 -14.28
N SER A 20 -19.46 -1.85 -15.02
CA SER A 20 -19.33 -2.10 -16.46
C SER A 20 -20.15 -1.14 -17.33
N GLN A 21 -21.05 -0.34 -16.73
CA GLN A 21 -21.85 0.63 -17.46
C GLN A 21 -20.98 1.82 -17.87
N MET A 22 -20.87 2.01 -19.19
CA MET A 22 -20.28 3.21 -19.76
C MET A 22 -21.27 4.36 -19.62
N LEU A 23 -20.90 5.38 -18.87
CA LEU A 23 -21.65 6.62 -18.70
C LEU A 23 -20.95 7.73 -19.50
N ASP A 24 -21.73 8.61 -20.10
CA ASP A 24 -21.21 9.82 -20.73
C ASP A 24 -20.88 10.85 -19.65
N PHE A 25 -19.60 11.17 -19.55
CA PHE A 25 -19.08 12.19 -18.64
C PHE A 25 -18.65 13.41 -19.45
N ASP A 26 -19.09 14.60 -19.06
CA ASP A 26 -18.56 15.89 -19.53
C ASP A 26 -18.21 16.76 -18.32
N LEU A 27 -17.07 16.45 -17.71
CA LEU A 27 -16.52 17.16 -16.57
C LEU A 27 -15.35 18.04 -17.07
N PRO A 28 -15.51 19.37 -17.17
CA PRO A 28 -14.42 20.25 -17.52
C PRO A 28 -13.38 20.35 -16.39
N ALA A 29 -12.19 20.86 -16.70
CA ALA A 29 -11.17 21.12 -15.69
C ALA A 29 -11.65 22.19 -14.71
N GLN A 30 -11.96 21.79 -13.49
CA GLN A 30 -12.57 22.64 -12.48
C GLN A 30 -12.08 22.28 -11.07
N PRO A 31 -12.37 23.09 -10.03
CA PRO A 31 -11.98 22.78 -8.66
C PRO A 31 -12.41 21.36 -8.29
N LEU A 32 -11.49 20.59 -7.71
CA LEU A 32 -11.66 19.15 -7.51
C LEU A 32 -12.94 18.81 -6.71
N ALA A 33 -13.28 19.62 -5.71
CA ALA A 33 -14.54 19.48 -4.96
C ALA A 33 -15.78 19.56 -5.86
N ALA A 34 -15.85 20.55 -6.77
CA ALA A 34 -16.97 20.72 -7.68
C ALA A 34 -17.05 19.57 -8.71
N ALA A 35 -15.91 19.05 -9.14
CA ALA A 35 -15.83 17.91 -10.05
C ALA A 35 -16.28 16.61 -9.41
N LEU A 36 -15.89 16.34 -8.16
CA LEU A 36 -16.34 15.17 -7.42
C LEU A 36 -17.85 15.21 -7.16
N ALA A 37 -18.41 16.40 -6.86
CA ALA A 37 -19.85 16.57 -6.70
C ALA A 37 -20.62 16.30 -8.01
N GLN A 38 -20.15 16.83 -9.15
CA GLN A 38 -20.77 16.55 -10.46
C GLN A 38 -20.62 15.07 -10.85
N TYR A 39 -19.46 14.48 -10.61
CA TYR A 39 -19.24 13.05 -10.84
C TYR A 39 -20.20 12.19 -10.02
N ALA A 40 -20.40 12.51 -8.74
CA ALA A 40 -21.33 11.80 -7.87
C ALA A 40 -22.78 11.92 -8.38
N ALA A 41 -23.16 13.09 -8.91
CA ALA A 41 -24.48 13.31 -9.51
C ALA A 41 -24.71 12.48 -10.79
N VAL A 42 -23.68 12.34 -11.65
CA VAL A 42 -23.78 11.57 -12.90
C VAL A 42 -23.71 10.07 -12.65
N SER A 43 -22.78 9.62 -11.80
CA SER A 43 -22.56 8.20 -11.52
C SER A 43 -23.53 7.61 -10.49
N GLY A 44 -24.25 8.46 -9.73
CA GLY A 44 -25.09 8.04 -8.61
C GLY A 44 -24.29 7.50 -7.41
N ARG A 45 -22.97 7.73 -7.37
CA ARG A 45 -22.07 7.18 -6.36
C ARG A 45 -21.59 8.25 -5.39
N SER A 46 -21.70 7.98 -4.11
CA SER A 46 -21.16 8.86 -3.06
C SER A 46 -19.64 8.78 -3.04
N VAL A 47 -18.97 9.93 -3.08
CA VAL A 47 -17.52 10.03 -2.90
C VAL A 47 -17.24 10.73 -1.59
N MET A 48 -16.57 10.05 -0.66
CA MET A 48 -16.11 10.63 0.59
C MET A 48 -14.69 11.15 0.43
N PHE A 49 -14.52 12.43 0.75
CA PHE A 49 -13.24 13.13 0.74
C PHE A 49 -13.20 14.14 1.89
N ILE A 50 -11.99 14.56 2.25
CA ILE A 50 -11.77 15.62 3.24
C ILE A 50 -11.55 16.93 2.47
N ASP A 51 -12.30 17.99 2.78
CA ASP A 51 -12.25 19.29 2.07
C ASP A 51 -10.83 19.86 1.97
N GLU A 52 -10.05 19.75 3.04
CA GLU A 52 -8.68 20.24 3.10
C GLU A 52 -7.71 19.53 2.12
N TRP A 53 -8.07 18.35 1.62
CA TRP A 53 -7.28 17.61 0.61
C TRP A 53 -7.57 18.07 -0.81
N VAL A 54 -8.79 18.53 -1.07
CA VAL A 54 -9.26 18.96 -2.39
C VAL A 54 -9.19 20.49 -2.55
N ALA A 55 -9.01 21.22 -1.45
CA ALA A 55 -8.84 22.67 -1.44
C ALA A 55 -7.62 23.10 -2.29
N GLY A 56 -7.84 24.05 -3.21
CA GLY A 56 -6.81 24.57 -4.10
C GLY A 56 -6.34 23.60 -5.21
N ARG A 57 -6.98 22.44 -5.37
CA ARG A 57 -6.66 21.49 -6.45
C ARG A 57 -7.66 21.58 -7.59
N THR A 58 -7.16 21.42 -8.80
CA THR A 58 -7.96 21.38 -10.02
C THR A 58 -7.97 19.96 -10.58
N SER A 59 -9.15 19.46 -10.91
CA SER A 59 -9.32 18.16 -11.57
C SER A 59 -8.93 18.21 -13.05
N ALA A 60 -8.57 17.06 -13.61
CA ALA A 60 -8.39 16.92 -15.05
C ALA A 60 -9.74 16.86 -15.77
N PRO A 61 -9.84 17.37 -17.01
CA PRO A 61 -11.08 17.26 -17.78
C PRO A 61 -11.33 15.80 -18.18
N VAL A 62 -12.56 15.32 -17.97
CA VAL A 62 -13.00 13.98 -18.37
C VAL A 62 -14.16 14.13 -19.32
N ARG A 63 -13.96 13.74 -20.58
CA ARG A 63 -14.98 13.82 -21.64
C ARG A 63 -15.10 12.52 -22.40
N GLY A 64 -16.32 12.03 -22.53
CA GLY A 64 -16.67 10.84 -23.30
C GLY A 64 -17.21 9.71 -22.44
N ARG A 65 -17.35 8.54 -23.06
CA ARG A 65 -17.91 7.34 -22.42
C ARG A 65 -16.86 6.64 -21.58
N HIS A 66 -17.05 6.67 -20.27
CA HIS A 66 -16.18 6.02 -19.30
C HIS A 66 -17.02 5.23 -18.30
N THR A 67 -16.46 4.19 -17.70
CA THR A 67 -17.07 3.58 -16.51
C THR A 67 -16.87 4.50 -15.31
N SER A 68 -17.72 4.39 -14.29
CA SER A 68 -17.63 5.16 -13.05
C SER A 68 -16.19 5.18 -12.49
N HIS A 69 -15.59 3.99 -12.35
CA HIS A 69 -14.20 3.85 -11.89
C HIS A 69 -13.20 4.54 -12.85
N ALA A 70 -13.32 4.32 -14.16
CA ALA A 70 -12.40 4.91 -15.13
C ALA A 70 -12.48 6.44 -15.16
N ALA A 71 -13.70 7.00 -15.09
CA ALA A 71 -13.93 8.44 -15.04
C ALA A 71 -13.34 9.07 -13.77
N LEU A 72 -13.53 8.43 -12.61
CA LEU A 72 -12.97 8.94 -11.35
C LEU A 72 -11.43 8.91 -11.35
N ARG A 73 -10.81 7.85 -11.88
CA ARG A 73 -9.35 7.82 -12.05
C ARG A 73 -8.85 8.90 -13.01
N ALA A 74 -9.54 9.12 -14.12
CA ALA A 74 -9.20 10.16 -15.07
C ALA A 74 -9.36 11.56 -14.45
N LEU A 75 -10.41 11.78 -13.65
CA LEU A 75 -10.68 13.05 -12.97
C LEU A 75 -9.62 13.39 -11.92
N LEU A 76 -9.15 12.36 -11.21
CA LEU A 76 -8.07 12.47 -10.21
C LEU A 76 -6.66 12.45 -10.82
N ALA A 77 -6.53 12.24 -12.14
CA ALA A 77 -5.24 12.26 -12.81
C ALA A 77 -4.57 13.63 -12.65
N GLY A 78 -3.29 13.65 -12.28
CA GLY A 78 -2.53 14.88 -12.00
C GLY A 78 -2.82 15.52 -10.64
N THR A 79 -3.86 15.09 -9.92
CA THR A 79 -4.16 15.59 -8.57
C THR A 79 -3.38 14.88 -7.47
N GLY A 80 -2.74 13.74 -7.76
CA GLY A 80 -2.02 12.93 -6.77
C GLY A 80 -2.95 12.18 -5.80
N PHE A 81 -4.20 11.96 -6.18
CA PHE A 81 -5.16 11.16 -5.45
C PHE A 81 -5.63 9.97 -6.29
N THR A 82 -6.01 8.89 -5.63
CA THR A 82 -6.78 7.77 -6.20
C THR A 82 -8.06 7.62 -5.41
N ALA A 83 -9.05 7.01 -6.03
CA ALA A 83 -10.24 6.56 -5.34
C ALA A 83 -10.15 5.05 -5.17
N ASP A 84 -10.36 4.58 -3.94
CA ASP A 84 -10.58 3.16 -3.67
C ASP A 84 -12.07 2.91 -3.44
N ASP A 85 -12.56 1.81 -3.98
CA ASP A 85 -13.91 1.31 -3.74
C ASP A 85 -14.01 0.77 -2.32
N VAL A 86 -15.04 1.17 -1.59
CA VAL A 86 -15.33 0.63 -0.28
C VAL A 86 -16.33 -0.50 -0.47
N ASP A 87 -15.83 -1.74 -0.51
CA ASP A 87 -16.64 -2.96 -0.44
C ASP A 87 -17.16 -3.14 1.00
N THR A 88 -18.04 -2.23 1.40
CA THR A 88 -18.93 -2.47 2.53
C THR A 88 -20.32 -2.65 1.94
N GLN A 89 -21.04 -3.67 2.41
CA GLN A 89 -22.38 -4.10 1.99
C GLN A 89 -23.48 -3.01 1.96
N LEU A 90 -23.13 -1.74 2.17
CA LEU A 90 -24.01 -0.59 2.21
C LEU A 90 -23.44 0.51 1.30
N SER A 91 -23.87 0.48 0.03
CA SER A 91 -23.86 1.64 -0.88
C SER A 91 -22.52 2.11 -1.45
N GLY A 92 -21.77 1.23 -2.14
CA GLY A 92 -20.89 1.55 -3.30
C GLY A 92 -20.14 2.89 -3.31
N ALA A 93 -19.55 3.28 -2.18
CA ALA A 93 -18.92 4.58 -1.99
C ALA A 93 -17.44 4.53 -2.35
N PHE A 94 -16.91 5.66 -2.83
CA PHE A 94 -15.48 5.82 -3.06
C PHE A 94 -14.83 6.66 -1.96
N ILE A 95 -13.65 6.26 -1.49
CA ILE A 95 -12.82 7.07 -0.61
C ILE A 95 -11.59 7.56 -1.37
N LEU A 96 -11.35 8.87 -1.36
CA LEU A 96 -10.10 9.43 -1.88
C LEU A 96 -8.92 9.05 -0.97
N LYS A 97 -7.88 8.45 -1.55
CA LYS A 97 -6.56 8.23 -0.93
C LYS A 97 -5.51 9.04 -1.68
N ARG A 98 -4.52 9.58 -0.97
CA ARG A 98 -3.39 10.26 -1.61
C ARG A 98 -2.48 9.20 -2.22
N VAL A 99 -2.34 9.20 -3.55
CA VAL A 99 -1.24 8.50 -4.20
C VAL A 99 0.00 9.32 -3.91
N ALA A 100 0.97 8.72 -3.24
CA ALA A 100 2.31 9.28 -3.23
C ALA A 100 2.72 9.45 -4.69
N ALA A 101 2.73 10.70 -5.17
CA ALA A 101 3.15 11.03 -6.52
C ALA A 101 4.44 10.26 -6.79
N SER A 102 4.47 9.50 -7.89
CA SER A 102 5.70 8.84 -8.32
C SER A 102 6.80 9.91 -8.29
N PRO A 103 7.85 9.75 -7.47
CA PRO A 103 8.83 10.79 -7.35
C PRO A 103 9.47 10.98 -8.71
N GLY A 104 9.43 12.22 -9.20
CA GLY A 104 10.39 12.66 -10.19
C GLY A 104 11.79 12.24 -9.73
N VAL A 105 12.55 11.76 -10.69
CA VAL A 105 13.97 11.44 -10.62
C VAL A 105 14.78 12.62 -10.05
N ALA A 106 14.86 12.71 -8.72
CA ALA A 106 15.94 13.34 -7.96
C ALA A 106 15.75 13.07 -6.46
N SER A 107 16.69 12.33 -5.88
CA SER A 107 16.90 12.12 -4.44
C SER A 107 16.02 11.09 -3.71
N ALA A 108 15.87 9.89 -4.28
CA ALA A 108 15.55 8.67 -3.50
C ALA A 108 16.80 8.05 -2.82
N ALA A 109 17.96 8.69 -2.93
CA ALA A 109 19.21 8.21 -2.33
C ALA A 109 19.44 8.70 -0.89
N GLY A 110 18.58 9.59 -0.36
CA GLY A 110 18.68 10.12 1.00
C GLY A 110 17.41 10.02 1.85
N SER A 111 16.31 9.48 1.31
CA SER A 111 15.05 9.38 2.05
C SER A 111 15.03 8.18 3.00
N LYS A 112 14.37 8.34 4.16
CA LYS A 112 14.12 7.28 5.15
C LYS A 112 13.66 5.95 4.52
N ARG A 113 12.71 5.99 3.58
CA ARG A 113 12.24 4.80 2.81
C ARG A 113 13.34 4.10 2.02
N GLY A 114 14.27 4.86 1.44
CA GLY A 114 15.40 4.31 0.67
C GLY A 114 16.49 3.73 1.56
N TYR A 115 16.60 4.21 2.81
CA TYR A 115 17.45 3.62 3.83
C TYR A 115 16.81 2.36 4.42
N ASP A 116 15.51 2.39 4.73
CA ASP A 116 14.74 1.23 5.20
C ASP A 116 14.83 0.07 4.20
N ALA A 117 14.68 0.34 2.91
CA ALA A 117 14.83 -0.67 1.85
C ALA A 117 16.26 -1.25 1.77
N LEU A 118 17.30 -0.42 1.98
CA LEU A 118 18.68 -0.88 2.00
C LEU A 118 18.95 -1.78 3.21
N VAL A 119 18.50 -1.35 4.40
CA VAL A 119 18.64 -2.13 5.64
C VAL A 119 17.91 -3.46 5.49
N GLN A 120 16.67 -3.44 5.00
CA GLN A 120 15.88 -4.65 4.79
C GLN A 120 16.58 -5.61 3.82
N ALA A 121 17.08 -5.13 2.68
CA ALA A 121 17.78 -5.98 1.71
C ALA A 121 19.06 -6.61 2.30
N ARG A 122 19.85 -5.84 3.05
CA ARG A 122 21.09 -6.33 3.66
C ARG A 122 20.85 -7.32 4.79
N VAL A 123 19.86 -7.05 5.64
CA VAL A 123 19.47 -8.00 6.68
C VAL A 123 18.92 -9.28 6.05
N TRP A 124 18.11 -9.16 4.99
CA TRP A 124 17.58 -10.32 4.29
C TRP A 124 18.68 -11.21 3.73
N ASP A 125 19.67 -10.62 3.04
CA ASP A 125 20.80 -11.35 2.46
C ASP A 125 21.61 -12.12 3.53
N ALA A 126 21.92 -11.48 4.66
CA ALA A 126 22.63 -12.12 5.77
C ALA A 126 21.83 -13.23 6.44
N LEU A 127 20.51 -13.07 6.60
CA LEU A 127 19.64 -14.11 7.14
C LEU A 127 19.47 -15.28 6.17
N CYS A 128 19.45 -15.02 4.86
CA CYS A 128 19.38 -16.07 3.85
C CYS A 128 20.67 -16.87 3.69
N ALA A 129 21.82 -16.32 4.10
CA ALA A 129 23.11 -17.02 4.06
C ALA A 129 23.17 -18.22 5.04
N ASP A 130 22.38 -18.23 6.11
CA ASP A 130 22.27 -19.35 7.04
C ASP A 130 20.86 -19.96 7.00
N ARG A 131 20.76 -21.25 6.64
CA ARG A 131 19.47 -21.95 6.56
C ARG A 131 18.72 -22.00 7.89
N ARG A 132 19.39 -21.83 9.03
CA ARG A 132 18.77 -21.81 10.36
C ARG A 132 18.03 -20.50 10.64
N THR A 133 18.47 -19.40 10.01
CA THR A 133 17.96 -18.04 10.19
C THR A 133 17.22 -17.53 8.95
N ALA A 134 17.09 -18.36 7.91
CA ALA A 134 16.27 -18.06 6.75
C ALA A 134 14.82 -17.81 7.19
N PRO A 135 14.23 -16.63 6.87
CA PRO A 135 12.85 -16.34 7.22
C PRO A 135 11.87 -17.35 6.61
N GLY A 136 10.80 -17.65 7.32
CA GLY A 136 9.81 -18.63 6.84
C GLY A 136 8.63 -18.82 7.78
N HIS A 137 8.87 -19.45 8.93
CA HIS A 137 7.80 -19.92 9.83
C HIS A 137 7.87 -19.35 11.24
N TYR A 138 8.81 -18.47 11.51
CA TYR A 138 8.97 -17.87 12.82
C TYR A 138 8.76 -16.36 12.75
N ARG A 139 8.38 -15.80 13.90
CA ARG A 139 8.37 -14.36 14.10
C ARG A 139 9.50 -13.99 15.05
N SER A 140 10.13 -12.85 14.83
CA SER A 140 11.08 -12.30 15.78
C SER A 140 11.11 -10.78 15.64
N ILE A 141 11.34 -10.10 16.75
CA ILE A 141 11.56 -8.64 16.75
C ILE A 141 12.98 -8.41 17.19
N LEU A 142 13.72 -7.67 16.37
CA LEU A 142 15.14 -7.40 16.56
C LEU A 142 15.33 -5.89 16.64
N GLN A 143 16.18 -5.46 17.55
CA GLN A 143 16.63 -4.07 17.63
C GLN A 143 18.08 -3.97 17.19
N LEU A 144 18.34 -3.01 16.31
CA LEU A 144 19.66 -2.77 15.75
C LEU A 144 20.06 -1.33 16.01
N GLN A 145 21.19 -1.15 16.69
CA GLN A 145 21.89 0.12 16.74
C GLN A 145 22.87 0.17 15.57
N VAL A 146 22.73 1.20 14.75
CA VAL A 146 23.62 1.45 13.62
C VAL A 146 24.50 2.64 13.98
N ALA A 147 25.82 2.45 13.93
CA ALA A 147 26.77 3.52 14.15
C ALA A 147 26.76 4.52 12.98
N ALA A 148 27.30 5.72 13.21
CA ALA A 148 27.45 6.73 12.16
C ALA A 148 28.28 6.25 10.95
N SER A 149 29.10 5.20 11.12
CA SER A 149 29.85 4.54 10.04
C SER A 149 29.00 3.59 9.18
N GLY A 150 27.74 3.35 9.52
CA GLY A 150 26.90 2.34 8.87
C GLY A 150 27.10 0.91 9.39
N ARG A 151 28.03 0.67 10.33
CA ARG A 151 28.20 -0.64 10.98
C ARG A 151 27.15 -0.87 12.06
N ILE A 152 26.69 -2.12 12.22
CA ILE A 152 25.86 -2.48 13.37
C ILE A 152 26.72 -2.49 14.64
N SER A 153 26.45 -1.57 15.57
CA SER A 153 27.17 -1.48 16.85
C SER A 153 26.61 -2.44 17.89
N GLN A 154 25.29 -2.66 17.85
CA GLN A 154 24.61 -3.56 18.78
C GLN A 154 23.37 -4.15 18.12
N ALA A 155 23.21 -5.47 18.22
CA ALA A 155 21.99 -6.17 17.87
C ALA A 155 21.41 -6.85 19.12
N SER A 156 20.11 -6.74 19.33
CA SER A 156 19.41 -7.40 20.43
C SER A 156 18.10 -8.02 19.96
N VAL A 157 17.74 -9.15 20.56
CA VAL A 157 16.45 -9.80 20.35
C VAL A 157 15.46 -9.21 21.34
N VAL A 158 14.42 -8.55 20.83
CA VAL A 158 13.29 -8.06 21.64
C VAL A 158 12.24 -9.16 21.79
N SER A 159 12.04 -9.96 20.74
CA SER A 159 11.14 -11.11 20.76
C SER A 159 11.82 -12.32 20.10
N SER A 160 12.00 -13.39 20.89
CA SER A 160 12.65 -14.63 20.46
C SER A 160 11.91 -15.29 19.31
N SER A 161 12.67 -15.95 18.43
CA SER A 161 12.13 -16.80 17.36
C SER A 161 11.51 -18.12 17.86
N GLY A 162 11.65 -18.41 19.17
CA GLY A 162 11.26 -19.69 19.78
C GLY A 162 12.39 -20.73 19.80
N ASP A 163 13.54 -20.41 19.21
CA ASP A 163 14.74 -21.26 19.20
C ASP A 163 15.98 -20.41 19.58
N PRO A 164 16.63 -20.68 20.72
CA PRO A 164 17.79 -19.91 21.16
C PRO A 164 19.01 -20.07 20.27
N ALA A 165 19.16 -21.21 19.57
CA ALA A 165 20.27 -21.41 18.63
C ALA A 165 20.06 -20.56 17.37
N ARG A 166 18.80 -20.43 16.92
CA ARG A 166 18.44 -19.50 15.84
C ARG A 166 18.65 -18.06 16.25
N ASP A 167 18.20 -17.66 17.43
CA ASP A 167 18.38 -16.30 17.94
C ASP A 167 19.86 -15.90 18.02
N ALA A 168 20.71 -16.79 18.52
CA ALA A 168 22.15 -16.58 18.56
C ALA A 168 22.76 -16.47 17.15
N ALA A 169 22.33 -17.32 16.21
CA ALA A 169 22.78 -17.26 14.83
C ALA A 169 22.34 -15.97 14.13
N MET A 170 21.12 -15.47 14.39
CA MET A 170 20.65 -14.20 13.85
C MET A 170 21.47 -13.02 14.40
N LEU A 171 21.72 -12.99 15.71
CA LEU A 171 22.55 -11.93 16.30
C LEU A 171 23.97 -11.94 15.75
N ALA A 172 24.57 -13.12 15.57
CA ALA A 172 25.89 -13.25 14.96
C ALA A 172 25.91 -12.74 13.51
N ALA A 173 24.93 -13.15 12.70
CA ALA A 173 24.82 -12.70 11.31
C ALA A 173 24.64 -11.17 11.20
N LEU A 174 23.87 -10.57 12.12
CA LEU A 174 23.64 -9.13 12.15
C LEU A 174 24.82 -8.31 12.67
N ALA A 175 25.63 -8.86 13.58
CA ALA A 175 26.78 -8.15 14.15
C ALA A 175 27.88 -7.87 13.11
N ASP A 176 28.01 -8.74 12.10
CA ASP A 176 28.98 -8.59 11.01
C ASP A 176 28.47 -7.73 9.84
N LEU A 177 27.21 -7.30 9.89
CA LEU A 177 26.64 -6.45 8.85
C LEU A 177 27.21 -5.03 8.88
N THR A 178 27.55 -4.56 7.68
CA THR A 178 27.88 -3.16 7.42
C THR A 178 26.97 -2.63 6.32
N MET A 179 26.31 -1.51 6.59
CA MET A 179 25.47 -0.82 5.62
C MET A 179 26.37 -0.04 4.66
N ASP A 180 26.06 -0.08 3.36
CA ASP A 180 26.82 0.66 2.33
C ASP A 180 26.72 2.18 2.47
N ARG A 181 25.78 2.64 3.27
CA ARG A 181 25.51 4.06 3.51
C ARG A 181 25.36 4.31 5.02
N PRO A 182 25.83 5.47 5.51
CA PRO A 182 25.59 5.86 6.89
C PRO A 182 24.09 6.13 7.12
N PRO A 183 23.59 5.94 8.36
CA PRO A 183 22.21 6.27 8.70
C PRO A 183 21.96 7.77 8.50
N PRO A 184 20.83 8.16 7.88
CA PRO A 184 20.38 9.55 7.83
C PRO A 184 20.26 10.14 9.24
N ALA A 185 20.61 11.41 9.41
CA ALA A 185 20.58 12.07 10.72
C ALA A 185 19.16 12.20 11.33
N ASP A 186 18.12 12.10 10.50
CA ASP A 186 16.70 12.12 10.87
C ASP A 186 16.14 10.72 11.19
N LEU A 187 16.97 9.67 11.13
CA LEU A 187 16.55 8.30 11.40
C LEU A 187 16.40 8.06 12.90
N ALA A 188 15.21 7.67 13.34
CA ALA A 188 14.96 7.25 14.71
C ALA A 188 15.66 5.91 14.99
N LEU A 189 16.82 5.98 15.63
CA LEU A 189 17.56 4.84 16.17
C LEU A 189 17.12 4.57 17.63
N PRO A 190 17.12 3.31 18.10
CA PRO A 190 17.50 2.08 17.40
C PRO A 190 16.44 1.62 16.37
N LEU A 191 16.90 1.01 15.28
CA LEU A 191 16.01 0.41 14.29
C LEU A 191 15.33 -0.82 14.87
N THR A 192 14.02 -0.92 14.70
CA THR A 192 13.25 -2.10 15.09
C THR A 192 12.84 -2.86 13.83
N LEU A 193 13.32 -4.08 13.69
CA LEU A 193 13.02 -4.96 12.58
C LEU A 193 12.08 -6.08 13.06
N ALA A 194 11.00 -6.31 12.32
CA ALA A 194 10.11 -7.44 12.54
C ALA A 194 10.33 -8.47 11.43
N ILE A 195 10.76 -9.67 11.81
CA ILE A 195 10.70 -10.85 10.97
C ILE A 195 9.31 -11.44 11.17
N LEU A 196 8.56 -11.54 10.09
CA LEU A 196 7.23 -12.11 10.07
C LEU A 196 7.23 -13.39 9.24
N PRO A 197 6.37 -14.35 9.58
CA PRO A 197 6.28 -15.57 8.82
C PRO A 197 5.62 -15.29 7.45
N HIS A 198 5.99 -16.07 6.44
CA HIS A 198 5.66 -15.79 5.03
C HIS A 198 4.17 -15.91 4.70
N ASP A 199 3.39 -16.58 5.55
CA ASP A 199 1.93 -16.64 5.48
C ASP A 199 1.26 -15.32 5.85
N VAL A 200 1.92 -14.49 6.68
CA VAL A 200 1.40 -13.20 7.13
C VAL A 200 1.78 -12.06 6.18
N LEU A 201 3.00 -12.09 5.64
CA LEU A 201 3.49 -11.09 4.70
C LEU A 201 4.39 -11.76 3.64
N PRO A 202 4.05 -11.65 2.33
CA PRO A 202 4.91 -12.16 1.28
C PRO A 202 6.20 -11.33 1.21
N GLY A 203 7.29 -11.87 1.75
CA GLY A 203 8.64 -11.34 1.61
C GLY A 203 9.37 -11.90 0.38
N PRO A 204 10.48 -11.26 -0.04
CA PRO A 204 11.38 -11.87 -1.03
C PRO A 204 11.80 -13.24 -0.54
N ARG A 205 11.74 -14.30 -1.33
CA ARG A 205 12.19 -15.62 -0.85
C ARG A 205 13.72 -15.66 -0.85
N CYS A 206 14.32 -16.31 0.14
CA CYS A 206 15.73 -16.68 0.03
C CYS A 206 15.91 -17.49 -1.26
N ALA A 207 16.81 -17.05 -2.13
CA ALA A 207 17.20 -17.89 -3.26
C ALA A 207 17.76 -19.18 -2.68
N THR A 208 17.19 -20.32 -3.07
CA THR A 208 17.70 -21.64 -2.69
C THR A 208 19.12 -21.77 -3.23
N VAL A 209 20.11 -21.58 -2.37
CA VAL A 209 21.49 -21.95 -2.67
C VAL A 209 21.54 -23.47 -2.68
N HIS A 210 21.64 -24.03 -3.89
CA HIS A 210 21.78 -25.46 -4.16
C HIS A 210 23.15 -25.96 -3.72
#